data_AF-A0A285P5T3-F1
#
_entry.id   AF-A0A285P5T3-F1
#
_cell.length_a   1.000
_cell.length_b   1.000
_cell.length_c   1.000
_cell.angle_alpha   90.00
_cell.angle_beta   90.00
_cell.angle_gamma   90.00
#
_symmetry.space_group_name_H-M   'P 1'
#
loop_
_entity.id
_entity.type
_entity.pdbx_description
1 polymer ?
#
loop_
_entity_poly.entity_id
_entity_poly.type
_entity_poly.pdbx_seq_one_letter_code
_entity_poly.pdbx_strand_id
1 'polypeptide(L)'
;MSSEGQLIVCRRCNETIPLEEDSCPHCGTTIRGNGPYIGAMLFGIILAGASLLRLGELLAFTVLGALIVAIAGYLFYNKRQRIQKASQRA
;
A
#
# COMPACT_ATOMS: atom_id res chain seq x y z
N MET A 1 7.44 -34.08 6.31
CA MET A 1 7.79 -33.43 5.03
C MET A 1 8.26 -32.03 5.37
N SER A 2 9.48 -31.70 4.96
CA SER A 2 10.26 -30.56 5.42
C SER A 2 9.63 -29.24 5.02
N SER A 3 9.14 -28.46 5.98
CA SER A 3 8.91 -27.03 5.81
C SER A 3 10.28 -26.37 5.74
N GLU A 4 10.93 -26.39 4.58
CA GLU A 4 12.03 -25.48 4.29
C GLU A 4 11.45 -24.08 4.30
N GLY A 5 11.43 -23.48 5.49
CA GLY A 5 10.91 -22.15 5.75
C GLY A 5 11.53 -21.20 4.75
N GLN A 6 10.68 -20.58 3.94
CA GLN A 6 11.11 -19.67 2.90
C GLN A 6 11.83 -18.51 3.60
N LEU A 7 13.14 -18.38 3.41
CA LEU A 7 13.92 -17.31 4.04
C LEU A 7 13.79 -16.04 3.19
N ILE A 8 13.50 -14.91 3.81
CA ILE A 8 13.47 -13.61 3.15
C ILE A 8 14.53 -12.69 3.75
N VAL A 9 15.05 -11.77 2.94
CA VAL A 9 16.04 -10.79 3.37
C VAL A 9 15.30 -9.56 3.90
N CYS A 10 15.58 -9.19 5.15
CA CYS A 10 15.04 -7.97 5.75
C CYS A 10 15.56 -6.74 4.99
N ARG A 11 14.66 -5.89 4.46
CA ARG A 11 15.02 -4.68 3.70
C ARG A 11 15.72 -3.58 4.52
N ARG A 12 15.76 -3.71 5.85
CA ARG A 12 16.30 -2.69 6.76
C ARG A 12 17.68 -3.05 7.31
N CYS A 13 17.88 -4.30 7.72
CA CYS A 13 19.15 -4.77 8.28
C CYS A 13 19.89 -5.75 7.37
N ASN A 14 19.30 -6.13 6.22
CA ASN A 14 19.84 -7.11 5.27
C ASN A 14 20.06 -8.53 5.84
N GLU A 15 19.58 -8.81 7.05
CA GLU A 15 19.66 -10.15 7.64
C GLU A 15 18.63 -11.09 7.02
N THR A 16 18.97 -12.38 6.90
CA THR A 16 18.05 -13.43 6.50
C THR A 16 17.16 -13.84 7.67
N ILE A 17 15.86 -13.81 7.44
CA ILE A 17 14.84 -14.09 8.44
C ILE A 17 13.81 -15.07 7.88
N PRO A 18 13.19 -15.92 8.72
CA PRO A 18 12.12 -16.81 8.28
C PRO A 18 10.87 -16.02 7.87
N LEU A 19 10.22 -16.43 6.77
CA LEU A 19 9.02 -15.76 6.24
C LEU A 19 7.81 -15.84 7.18
N GLU A 20 7.80 -16.78 8.13
CA GLU A 20 6.74 -16.90 9.13
C GLU A 20 6.75 -15.77 10.18
N GLU A 21 7.81 -14.97 10.28
CA GLU A 21 7.91 -13.89 11.26
C GLU A 21 7.33 -12.56 10.75
N ASP A 22 6.40 -11.99 11.52
CA ASP A 22 5.76 -10.70 11.21
C ASP A 22 6.72 -9.50 11.41
N SER A 23 7.75 -9.68 12.22
CA SER A 23 8.76 -8.68 12.55
C SER A 23 10.16 -9.26 12.52
N CYS A 24 11.12 -8.50 11.99
CA CYS A 24 12.52 -8.93 11.96
C CYS A 24 13.09 -8.99 13.39
N PRO A 25 13.61 -10.14 13.85
CA PRO A 25 14.18 -10.29 15.20
C PRO A 25 15.44 -9.45 15.43
N HIS A 26 16.15 -9.08 14.37
CA HIS A 26 17.40 -8.33 14.47
C HIS A 26 17.20 -6.81 14.58
N CYS A 27 16.17 -6.27 13.93
CA CYS A 27 15.98 -4.82 13.85
C CYS A 27 14.57 -4.34 14.24
N GLY A 28 13.67 -5.25 14.62
CA GLY A 28 12.30 -4.95 15.04
C GLY A 28 11.40 -4.38 13.95
N THR A 29 11.80 -4.43 12.67
CA THR A 29 11.00 -3.86 11.58
C THR A 29 9.88 -4.83 11.21
N THR A 30 8.65 -4.35 11.08
CA THR A 30 7.54 -5.15 10.58
C THR A 30 7.74 -5.44 9.09
N ILE A 31 7.72 -6.71 8.72
CA ILE A 31 8.02 -7.16 7.36
C ILE A 31 6.74 -7.21 6.53
N ARG A 32 5.64 -7.61 7.18
CA ARG A 32 4.31 -7.68 6.63
C ARG A 32 3.46 -6.56 7.22
N GLY A 33 3.69 -5.34 6.75
CA GLY A 33 2.86 -4.21 7.16
C GLY A 33 1.42 -4.41 6.67
N ASN A 34 0.43 -4.40 7.57
CA ASN A 34 -1.01 -4.40 7.25
C ASN A 34 -1.48 -3.18 6.44
N GLY A 35 -0.57 -2.29 6.01
CA GLY A 35 -0.83 -1.07 5.26
C GLY A 35 -1.72 -1.23 4.01
N PRO A 36 -1.53 -2.23 3.13
CA PRO A 36 -2.38 -2.36 1.94
C PRO A 36 -3.78 -2.86 2.29
N TYR A 37 -3.94 -3.62 3.38
CA TYR A 37 -5.24 -4.15 3.82
C TYR A 37 -6.14 -3.05 4.40
N ILE A 38 -5.56 -2.13 5.18
CA ILE A 38 -6.27 -0.96 5.73
C ILE A 38 -6.76 -0.05 4.61
N GLY A 39 -5.93 0.16 3.58
CA GLY A 39 -6.32 0.95 2.39
C GLY A 39 -7.49 0.32 1.63
N ALA A 40 -7.45 -1.00 1.41
CA ALA A 40 -8.52 -1.72 0.73
C ALA A 40 -9.83 -1.71 1.54
N MET A 41 -9.75 -1.87 2.86
CA MET A 41 -10.92 -1.85 3.74
C MET A 41 -11.60 -0.48 3.77
N LEU A 42 -10.83 0.61 3.91
CA LEU A 42 -11.36 1.97 3.85
C LEU A 42 -12.02 2.27 2.51
N PHE A 43 -11.39 1.85 1.41
CA PHE A 43 -11.95 2.04 0.07
C PHE A 43 -13.27 1.27 -0.11
N GLY A 44 -13.37 0.04 0.42
CA GLY A 44 -14.58 -0.76 0.42
C GLY A 44 -15.72 -0.11 1.22
N ILE A 45 -15.43 0.41 2.42
CA ILE A 45 -16.42 1.12 3.26
C ILE A 45 -16.91 2.39 2.58
N ILE A 46 -16.01 3.16 1.96
CA ILE A 46 -16.36 4.37 1.21
C ILE A 46 -17.28 4.04 0.03
N LEU A 47 -16.98 2.99 -0.74
CA LEU A 47 -17.82 2.56 -1.88
C LEU A 47 -19.20 2.04 -1.44
N ALA A 48 -19.25 1.23 -0.38
CA ALA A 48 -20.50 0.70 0.15
C ALA A 48 -21.37 1.81 0.77
N GLY A 49 -20.77 2.71 1.55
CA GLY A 49 -21.44 3.88 2.10
C GLY A 49 -21.92 4.84 1.02
N ALA A 50 -21.11 5.08 -0.01
CA ALA A 50 -21.50 5.90 -1.16
C ALA A 50 -22.65 5.29 -1.96
N SER A 51 -22.75 3.95 -2.04
CA SER A 51 -23.87 3.26 -2.69
C SER A 51 -25.16 3.38 -1.90
N LEU A 52 -25.09 3.32 -0.56
CA LEU A 52 -26.25 3.48 0.32
C LEU A 52 -26.77 4.93 0.39
N LEU A 53 -25.89 5.91 0.18
CA LEU A 53 -26.22 7.34 0.22
C LEU A 53 -26.75 7.92 -1.11
N ARG A 54 -26.92 7.11 -2.17
CA ARG A 54 -27.17 7.59 -3.54
C ARG A 54 -28.53 7.18 -4.11
N LEU A 55 -29.57 7.97 -3.77
CA LEU A 55 -30.68 8.26 -4.69
C LEU A 55 -30.74 9.74 -5.13
N GLY A 56 -30.01 10.67 -4.49
CA GLY A 56 -30.26 12.12 -4.67
C GLY A 56 -29.25 12.92 -5.51
N GLU A 57 -27.95 12.61 -5.51
CA GLU A 57 -26.96 13.64 -5.87
C GLU A 57 -25.79 13.12 -6.73
N LEU A 58 -26.12 12.49 -7.87
CA LEU A 58 -25.21 11.72 -8.72
C LEU A 58 -23.94 12.47 -9.23
N LEU A 59 -23.95 13.80 -9.21
CA LEU A 59 -22.87 14.66 -9.68
C LEU A 59 -21.81 15.01 -8.61
N ALA A 60 -22.18 15.09 -7.32
CA ALA A 60 -21.23 15.50 -6.28
C ALA A 60 -20.08 14.47 -6.09
N PHE A 61 -20.40 13.18 -6.20
CA PHE A 61 -19.43 12.10 -6.04
C PHE A 61 -18.63 11.81 -7.32
N THR A 62 -19.11 12.19 -8.51
CA THR A 62 -18.24 12.12 -9.72
C THR A 62 -17.16 13.19 -9.64
N VAL A 63 -17.50 14.39 -9.14
CA VAL A 63 -16.52 15.45 -8.88
C VAL A 63 -15.54 15.05 -7.78
N LEU A 64 -16.03 14.56 -6.63
CA LEU A 64 -15.15 14.07 -5.55
C LEU A 64 -14.29 12.88 -5.98
N GLY A 65 -14.86 11.92 -6.70
CA GLY A 65 -14.14 10.76 -7.23
C GLY A 65 -13.04 11.17 -8.20
N ALA A 66 -13.33 12.09 -9.13
CA ALA A 66 -12.33 12.63 -10.04
C ALA A 66 -11.20 13.36 -9.30
N LEU A 67 -11.53 14.09 -8.23
CA LEU A 67 -10.55 14.78 -7.39
C LEU A 67 -9.62 13.79 -6.67
N ILE A 68 -10.16 12.71 -6.12
CA ILE A 68 -9.37 11.65 -5.47
C ILE A 68 -8.45 10.94 -6.48
N VAL A 69 -8.97 10.60 -7.66
CA VAL A 69 -8.17 9.97 -8.73
C VAL A 69 -7.05 10.90 -9.19
N ALA A 70 -7.32 12.19 -9.33
CA ALA A 70 -6.30 13.18 -9.69
C ALA A 70 -5.19 13.27 -8.63
N ILE A 71 -5.55 13.33 -7.34
CA ILE A 71 -4.58 13.37 -6.24
C ILE A 71 -3.76 12.08 -6.18
N ALA A 72 -4.41 10.93 -6.27
CA ALA A 72 -3.75 9.62 -6.24
C ALA A 72 -2.79 9.45 -7.42
N GLY A 73 -3.21 9.86 -8.63
CA GLY A 73 -2.37 9.86 -9.82
C GLY A 73 -1.15 10.78 -9.67
N TYR A 74 -1.33 11.98 -9.12
CA TYR A 74 -0.25 12.93 -8.87
C TYR A 74 0.79 12.37 -7.89
N LEU A 75 0.34 11.78 -6.78
CA LEU A 75 1.24 11.16 -5.79
C LEU A 75 1.99 9.96 -6.38
N PHE A 76 1.32 9.14 -7.19
CA PHE A 76 1.95 8.00 -7.85
C PHE A 76 3.01 8.44 -8.87
N TYR A 77 2.71 9.50 -9.64
CA TYR A 77 3.66 10.10 -10.57
C TYR A 77 4.89 10.66 -9.85
N ASN A 78 4.70 11.42 -8.76
CA ASN A 78 5.78 11.99 -7.97
C ASN A 78 6.67 10.88 -7.35
N LYS A 79 6.06 9.79 -6.86
CA LYS A 79 6.80 8.63 -6.35
C LYS A 79 7.66 7.98 -7.43
N ARG A 80 7.14 7.79 -8.65
CA ARG A 80 7.93 7.24 -9.77
C ARG A 80 9.07 8.16 -10.20
N GLN A 81 8.84 9.46 -10.22
CA GLN A 81 9.87 10.43 -10.60
C GLN A 81 11.08 10.40 -9.64
N ARG A 82 10.85 10.17 -8.34
CA ARG A 82 11.94 10.03 -7.37
C ARG A 82 12.79 8.78 -7.60
N ILE A 83 12.18 7.68 -8.03
CA ILE A 83 12.91 6.43 -8.33
C ILE A 83 13.81 6.61 -9.55
N GLN A 84 13.34 7.29 -10.60
CA GLN A 84 14.16 7.56 -11.79
C GLN A 84 15.36 8.48 -11.50
N LYS A 85 15.18 9.49 -10.63
CA LYS A 85 16.28 10.36 -10.20
C LYS A 85 17.35 9.61 -9.38
N ALA A 86 16.96 8.56 -8.67
CA ALA A 86 17.90 7.70 -7.94
C ALA A 86 18.64 6.74 -8.88
N SER A 87 17.99 6.22 -9.93
CA SER A 87 18.62 5.32 -10.90
C SER A 87 19.58 6.00 -11.87
N GLN A 88 19.51 7.33 -12.06
CA GLN A 88 20.46 8.08 -12.88
C GLN A 88 21.73 8.54 -12.12
N ARG A 89 21.78 8.35 -10.79
CA ARG A 89 22.92 8.70 -9.94
C ARG A 89 23.73 7.49 -9.46
N ALA A 90 23.38 6.30 -9.93
CA ALA A 90 24.12 5.05 -9.74
C ALA A 90 24.78 4.67 -11.07
#